data_AF-A0AAE0E1F0-F1
#
_entry.id   AF-A0AAE0E1F0-F1
#
_cell.length_a   1.000
_cell.length_b   1.000
_cell.length_c   1.000
_cell.angle_alpha   90.00
_cell.angle_beta   90.00
_cell.angle_gamma   90.00
#
_symmetry.space_group_name_H-M   'P 1'
#
loop_
_entity.id
_entity.type
_entity.pdbx_description
1 polymer ?
#
loop_
_entity_poly.entity_id
_entity_poly.type
_entity_poly.pdbx_seq_one_letter_code
_entity_poly.pdbx_strand_id
1 'polypeptide(L)'
;MNFLLSQQVEDSSNPGLMNLKLARIQYRICLNASVDCARFLLRQGLAFRGDKEYEESSNRGNFLELYRFLADHNENIKATTLQNAQESLKLTAYDIQKDIAHALVVETTNTIIREIGDALFSILIDESRDVSTKEQMAMFYPKDFPFVDLMILDCQLETYIMDMRSSDEFLKLKGITELAKMMVAHKKDEVFPLVYLLLTLVLILLVATATVERSFSAMNIIKTRLRNRMGDQWMNDNLVVYIEKDISDGIDNETIMQHFQKMKPRQGQL
;
A
#
# COMPACT_ATOMS: atom_id res chain seq x y z
N MET A 1 5.79 16.58 30.14
CA MET A 1 6.28 16.11 31.46
C MET A 1 5.37 16.50 32.64
N ASN A 2 4.59 17.59 32.59
CA ASN A 2 3.81 18.05 33.76
C ASN A 2 2.33 17.62 33.84
N PHE A 3 1.81 16.83 32.91
CA PHE A 3 0.43 16.31 33.01
C PHE A 3 0.33 14.92 33.66
N LEU A 4 1.45 14.18 33.73
CA LEU A 4 1.50 12.81 34.26
C LEU A 4 1.73 12.76 35.78
N LEU A 5 2.26 13.82 36.38
CA LEU A 5 2.54 13.88 37.83
C LEU A 5 1.32 14.33 38.65
N SER A 6 0.41 15.12 38.07
CA SER A 6 -0.78 15.62 38.78
C SER A 6 -1.87 14.57 39.00
N GLN A 7 -1.83 13.45 38.27
CA GLN A 7 -2.73 12.31 38.49
C GLN A 7 -2.19 11.28 39.49
N GLN A 8 -0.95 11.42 39.98
CA GLN A 8 -0.37 10.49 40.95
C GLN A 8 -0.71 10.80 42.42
N VAL A 9 -1.36 11.93 42.72
CA VAL A 9 -1.53 12.39 44.12
C VAL A 9 -2.90 12.04 44.73
N GLU A 10 -3.94 11.72 43.95
CA GLU A 10 -5.30 11.48 44.51
C GLU A 10 -5.74 10.00 44.60
N ASP A 11 -5.02 9.04 44.02
CA ASP A 11 -5.58 7.70 43.74
C ASP A 11 -4.93 6.55 44.54
N SER A 12 -4.43 6.83 45.74
CA SER A 12 -3.77 5.85 46.63
C SER A 12 -4.71 4.88 47.36
N SER A 13 -6.03 4.89 47.06
CA SER A 13 -7.04 4.24 47.90
C SER A 13 -7.64 2.93 47.37
N ASN A 14 -7.18 2.38 46.22
CA ASN A 14 -7.64 1.05 45.76
C ASN A 14 -6.57 0.27 44.96
N PRO A 15 -5.90 -0.73 45.57
CA PRO A 15 -4.87 -1.55 44.90
C PRO A 15 -5.35 -2.26 43.63
N GLY A 16 -6.63 -2.66 43.57
CA GLY A 16 -7.20 -3.34 42.41
C GLY A 16 -7.34 -2.44 41.19
N LEU A 17 -7.64 -1.14 41.40
CA LEU A 17 -7.75 -0.16 40.32
C LEU A 17 -6.37 0.18 39.73
N MET A 18 -5.33 0.24 40.57
CA MET A 18 -3.96 0.50 40.15
C MET A 18 -3.44 -0.64 39.24
N ASN A 19 -3.65 -1.90 39.66
CA ASN A 19 -3.25 -3.06 38.86
C ASN A 19 -3.96 -3.12 37.50
N LEU A 20 -5.25 -2.77 37.43
CA LEU A 20 -5.99 -2.74 36.16
C LEU A 20 -5.49 -1.63 35.22
N LYS A 21 -5.16 -0.44 35.77
CA LYS A 21 -4.58 0.66 34.99
C LYS A 21 -3.22 0.28 34.42
N LEU A 22 -2.37 -0.36 35.22
CA LEU A 22 -1.07 -0.86 34.77
C LEU A 22 -1.20 -1.93 33.68
N ALA A 23 -2.09 -2.91 33.86
CA ALA A 23 -2.32 -3.95 32.85
C ALA A 23 -2.74 -3.34 31.49
N ARG A 24 -3.62 -2.34 31.49
CA ARG A 24 -4.02 -1.62 30.25
C ARG A 24 -2.87 -0.90 29.57
N ILE A 25 -2.00 -0.25 30.35
CA ILE A 25 -0.82 0.44 29.82
C ILE A 25 0.13 -0.57 29.19
N GLN A 26 0.39 -1.68 29.89
CA GLN A 26 1.27 -2.74 29.41
C GLN A 26 0.73 -3.42 28.14
N TYR A 27 -0.56 -3.72 28.09
CA TYR A 27 -1.24 -4.22 26.90
C TYR A 27 -1.04 -3.28 25.70
N ARG A 28 -1.24 -1.96 25.90
CA ARG A 28 -1.08 -0.96 24.84
C ARG A 28 0.37 -0.89 24.32
N ILE A 29 1.36 -1.01 25.22
CA ILE A 29 2.79 -1.05 24.83
C ILE A 29 3.07 -2.27 23.95
N CYS A 30 2.62 -3.46 24.36
CA CYS A 30 2.79 -4.69 23.58
C CYS A 30 2.05 -4.62 22.24
N LEU A 31 0.82 -4.09 22.22
CA LEU A 31 0.04 -3.97 20.99
C LEU A 31 0.71 -3.01 20.01
N ASN A 32 1.22 -1.86 20.47
CA ASN A 32 1.96 -0.94 19.62
C ASN A 32 3.21 -1.61 19.02
N ALA A 33 3.97 -2.36 19.83
CA ALA A 33 5.13 -3.11 19.35
C ALA A 33 4.74 -4.15 18.29
N SER A 34 3.62 -4.87 18.47
CA SER A 34 3.11 -5.82 17.47
C SER A 34 2.69 -5.12 16.18
N VAL A 35 2.07 -3.93 16.26
CA VAL A 35 1.74 -3.10 15.09
C VAL A 35 3.00 -2.66 14.35
N ASP A 36 4.03 -2.21 15.07
CA ASP A 36 5.31 -1.81 14.49
C ASP A 36 5.99 -2.98 13.75
N CYS A 37 6.00 -4.18 14.35
CA CYS A 37 6.50 -5.38 13.69
C CYS A 37 5.71 -5.71 12.41
N ALA A 38 4.38 -5.70 12.48
CA ALA A 38 3.52 -6.00 11.34
C ALA A 38 3.76 -5.01 10.20
N ARG A 39 3.76 -3.70 10.51
CA ARG A 39 4.00 -2.63 9.53
C ARG A 39 5.35 -2.81 8.86
N PHE A 40 6.41 -3.05 9.63
CA PHE A 40 7.75 -3.24 9.07
C PHE A 40 7.79 -4.38 8.05
N LEU A 41 7.22 -5.54 8.41
CA LEU A 41 7.22 -6.71 7.55
C LEU A 41 6.41 -6.50 6.27
N LEU A 42 5.23 -5.90 6.39
CA LEU A 42 4.36 -5.57 5.26
C LEU A 42 5.04 -4.60 4.29
N ARG A 43 5.60 -3.52 4.81
CA ARG A 43 6.33 -2.50 4.03
C ARG A 43 7.50 -3.09 3.26
N GLN A 44 8.20 -4.07 3.85
CA GLN A 44 9.33 -4.73 3.22
C GLN A 44 8.93 -5.93 2.35
N GLY A 45 7.65 -6.33 2.35
CA GLY A 45 7.19 -7.54 1.67
C GLY A 45 7.86 -8.80 2.21
N LEU A 46 8.09 -8.86 3.53
CA LEU A 46 8.72 -9.98 4.23
C LEU A 46 7.68 -10.92 4.83
N ALA A 47 8.03 -12.20 4.94
CA ALA A 47 7.18 -13.17 5.62
C ALA A 47 7.06 -12.85 7.09
N PHE A 48 5.86 -12.98 7.66
CA PHE A 48 5.67 -12.93 9.11
C PHE A 48 6.25 -14.18 9.79
N ARG A 49 6.07 -15.33 9.14
CA ARG A 49 6.45 -16.65 9.63
C ARG A 49 7.79 -17.13 9.08
N GLY A 50 8.45 -17.98 9.85
CA GLY A 50 9.58 -18.81 9.39
C GLY A 50 9.15 -20.26 9.18
N ASP A 51 10.08 -21.12 8.77
CA ASP A 51 9.78 -22.55 8.55
C ASP A 51 9.49 -23.33 9.84
N LYS A 52 9.98 -22.84 11.00
CA LYS A 52 9.92 -23.49 12.32
C LYS A 52 9.67 -22.47 13.44
N GLU A 53 8.51 -22.50 14.11
CA GLU A 53 8.11 -21.49 15.12
C GLU A 53 8.11 -21.99 16.58
N TYR A 54 8.72 -23.14 16.89
CA TYR A 54 8.79 -23.65 18.28
C TYR A 54 9.86 -22.92 19.11
N GLU A 55 9.67 -22.88 20.44
CA GLU A 55 10.52 -22.08 21.35
C GLU A 55 12.03 -22.40 21.25
N GLU A 56 12.38 -23.65 20.98
CA GLU A 56 13.79 -24.06 20.87
C GLU A 56 14.41 -23.80 19.49
N SER A 57 13.65 -23.23 18.55
CA SER A 57 14.16 -22.89 17.21
C SER A 57 15.14 -21.72 17.27
N SER A 58 16.23 -21.81 16.50
CA SER A 58 17.18 -20.71 16.30
C SER A 58 16.62 -19.56 15.44
N ASN A 59 15.49 -19.78 14.77
CA ASN A 59 14.76 -18.78 14.02
C ASN A 59 13.27 -19.06 14.17
N ARG A 60 12.56 -18.24 14.96
CA ARG A 60 11.12 -18.42 15.25
C ARG A 60 10.22 -17.73 14.22
N GLY A 61 10.77 -17.23 13.12
CA GLY A 61 10.08 -16.43 12.13
C GLY A 61 10.26 -14.93 12.34
N ASN A 62 10.19 -14.16 11.25
CA ASN A 62 10.61 -12.77 11.25
C ASN A 62 9.80 -11.89 12.22
N PHE A 63 8.50 -12.17 12.42
CA PHE A 63 7.69 -11.40 13.37
C PHE A 63 8.20 -11.57 14.80
N LEU A 64 8.41 -12.81 15.25
CA LEU A 64 8.86 -13.08 16.61
C LEU A 64 10.29 -12.60 16.87
N GLU A 65 11.18 -12.78 15.90
CA GLU A 65 12.56 -12.28 16.00
C GLU A 65 12.60 -10.75 16.02
N LEU A 66 11.78 -10.08 15.20
CA LEU A 66 11.70 -8.61 15.19
C LEU A 66 11.08 -8.07 16.49
N TYR A 67 10.03 -8.72 17.01
CA TYR A 67 9.41 -8.34 18.28
C TYR A 67 10.41 -8.48 19.43
N ARG A 68 11.18 -9.59 19.46
CA ARG A 68 12.25 -9.79 20.43
C ARG A 68 13.34 -8.73 20.30
N PHE A 69 13.75 -8.41 19.07
CA PHE A 69 14.70 -7.32 18.82
C PHE A 69 14.19 -5.99 19.40
N LEU A 70 12.92 -5.63 19.20
CA LEU A 70 12.33 -4.44 19.83
C LEU A 70 12.33 -4.52 21.35
N ALA A 71 11.98 -5.67 21.92
CA ALA A 71 12.00 -5.87 23.37
C ALA A 71 13.40 -5.73 23.97
N ASP A 72 14.44 -6.24 23.31
CA ASP A 72 15.82 -6.14 23.79
C ASP A 72 16.35 -4.70 23.78
N HIS A 73 15.78 -3.82 22.96
CA HIS A 73 16.19 -2.41 22.83
C HIS A 73 15.20 -1.41 23.47
N ASN A 74 14.13 -1.88 24.10
CA ASN A 74 13.13 -1.03 24.75
C ASN A 74 12.72 -1.61 26.10
N GLU A 75 13.18 -0.99 27.18
CA GLU A 75 12.93 -1.45 28.55
C GLU A 75 11.43 -1.58 28.88
N ASN A 76 10.58 -0.72 28.31
CA ASN A 76 9.15 -0.80 28.53
C ASN A 76 8.55 -2.07 27.92
N ILE A 77 8.96 -2.43 26.70
CA ILE A 77 8.53 -3.67 26.02
C ILE A 77 9.16 -4.89 26.71
N LYS A 78 10.40 -4.78 27.18
CA LYS A 78 11.07 -5.85 27.92
C LYS A 78 10.37 -6.16 29.23
N ALA A 79 10.03 -5.13 30.00
CA ALA A 79 9.35 -5.26 31.28
C ALA A 79 7.97 -5.93 31.14
N THR A 80 7.22 -5.60 30.09
CA THR A 80 5.91 -6.23 29.84
C THR A 80 6.03 -7.69 29.42
N THR A 81 7.05 -8.05 28.63
CA THR A 81 7.31 -9.43 28.21
C THR A 81 7.70 -10.34 29.40
N LEU A 82 8.40 -9.77 30.40
CA LEU A 82 8.81 -10.49 31.62
C LEU A 82 7.70 -10.56 32.69
N GLN A 83 6.90 -9.52 32.85
CA GLN A 83 5.87 -9.44 33.92
C GLN A 83 4.52 -10.02 33.49
N ASN A 84 4.16 -9.93 32.20
CA ASN A 84 2.85 -10.33 31.66
C ASN A 84 3.02 -11.21 30.42
N ALA A 85 3.94 -12.19 30.52
CA ALA A 85 4.29 -13.13 29.46
C ALA A 85 3.06 -13.73 28.74
N GLN A 86 1.97 -13.96 29.47
CA GLN A 86 0.72 -14.50 28.94
C GLN A 86 -0.03 -13.55 27.98
N GLU A 87 -0.07 -12.23 28.25
CA GLU A 87 -0.72 -11.26 27.37
C GLU A 87 0.15 -10.92 26.15
N SER A 88 1.47 -10.85 26.34
CA SER A 88 2.41 -10.75 25.20
C SER A 88 2.36 -12.00 24.32
N LEU A 89 2.16 -13.20 24.89
CA LEU A 89 1.96 -14.43 24.11
C LEU A 89 0.72 -14.34 23.21
N LYS A 90 -0.35 -13.71 23.70
CA LYS A 90 -1.59 -13.52 22.92
C LYS A 90 -1.36 -12.57 21.75
N LEU A 91 -0.68 -11.45 21.97
CA LEU A 91 -0.43 -10.43 20.92
C LEU A 91 0.64 -10.84 19.89
N THR A 92 1.37 -11.91 20.17
CA THR A 92 2.33 -12.53 19.26
C THR A 92 1.77 -13.79 18.59
N ALA A 93 0.55 -14.20 18.93
CA ALA A 93 -0.10 -15.34 18.28
C ALA A 93 -0.41 -15.03 16.80
N TYR A 94 -0.24 -16.02 15.94
CA TYR A 94 -0.35 -15.82 14.49
C TYR A 94 -1.71 -15.31 14.02
N ASP A 95 -2.81 -15.75 14.63
CA ASP A 95 -4.14 -15.25 14.26
C ASP A 95 -4.31 -13.78 14.64
N ILE A 96 -3.68 -13.35 15.73
CA ILE A 96 -3.65 -11.94 16.17
C ILE A 96 -2.73 -11.12 15.28
N GLN A 97 -1.56 -11.64 14.88
CA GLN A 97 -0.70 -11.00 13.87
C GLN A 97 -1.48 -10.74 12.57
N LYS A 98 -2.34 -11.69 12.17
CA LYS A 98 -3.23 -11.55 11.02
C LYS A 98 -4.25 -10.45 11.19
N ASP A 99 -4.94 -10.42 12.32
CA ASP A 99 -5.93 -9.39 12.60
C ASP A 99 -5.31 -7.98 12.66
N ILE A 100 -4.11 -7.85 13.23
CA ILE A 100 -3.37 -6.57 13.28
C ILE A 100 -3.01 -6.10 11.87
N ALA A 101 -2.45 -6.97 11.03
CA ALA A 101 -2.12 -6.62 9.66
C ALA A 101 -3.36 -6.31 8.83
N HIS A 102 -4.46 -7.05 9.03
CA HIS A 102 -5.73 -6.76 8.37
C HIS A 102 -6.25 -5.37 8.76
N ALA A 103 -6.16 -4.99 10.04
CA ALA A 103 -6.52 -3.64 10.47
C ALA A 103 -5.68 -2.55 9.76
N LEU A 104 -4.38 -2.78 9.58
CA LEU A 104 -3.52 -1.86 8.82
C LEU A 104 -3.92 -1.77 7.34
N VAL A 105 -4.27 -2.89 6.71
CA VAL A 105 -4.77 -2.93 5.33
C VAL A 105 -6.05 -2.13 5.19
N VAL A 106 -7.02 -2.36 6.08
CA VAL A 106 -8.30 -1.67 6.05
C VAL A 106 -8.12 -0.15 6.21
N GLU A 107 -7.26 0.29 7.13
CA GLU A 107 -6.97 1.73 7.29
C GLU A 107 -6.25 2.32 6.06
N THR A 108 -5.37 1.54 5.42
CA THR A 108 -4.72 1.92 4.16
C THR A 108 -5.75 2.08 3.05
N THR A 109 -6.63 1.10 2.87
CA THR A 109 -7.73 1.15 1.90
C THR A 109 -8.69 2.29 2.18
N ASN A 110 -9.05 2.53 3.43
CA ASN A 110 -9.91 3.66 3.81
C ASN A 110 -9.27 5.01 3.48
N THR A 111 -7.95 5.12 3.64
CA THR A 111 -7.21 6.34 3.28
C THR A 111 -7.24 6.56 1.77
N ILE A 112 -6.99 5.52 0.97
CA ILE A 112 -7.09 5.56 -0.49
C ILE A 112 -8.50 5.96 -0.95
N ILE A 113 -9.54 5.33 -0.38
CA ILE A 113 -10.95 5.64 -0.70
C ILE A 113 -11.25 7.12 -0.42
N ARG A 114 -10.73 7.65 0.69
CA ARG A 114 -10.91 9.07 1.05
C ARG A 114 -10.15 10.02 0.14
N GLU A 115 -8.97 9.65 -0.33
CA GLU A 115 -8.19 10.43 -1.30
C GLU A 115 -8.87 10.49 -2.66
N ILE A 116 -9.47 9.38 -3.10
CA ILE A 116 -10.27 9.33 -4.34
C ILE A 116 -11.55 10.15 -4.17
N GLY A 117 -12.24 10.02 -3.04
CA GLY A 117 -13.51 10.70 -2.78
C GLY A 117 -14.57 10.36 -3.84
N ASP A 118 -15.24 11.40 -4.35
CA ASP A 118 -16.23 11.28 -5.44
C ASP A 118 -15.62 11.46 -6.84
N ALA A 119 -14.29 11.46 -6.96
CA ALA A 119 -13.63 11.63 -8.25
C ALA A 119 -13.92 10.43 -9.18
N LEU A 120 -14.01 10.71 -10.48
CA LEU A 120 -14.07 9.66 -11.49
C LEU A 120 -12.75 8.90 -11.53
N PHE A 121 -12.79 7.59 -11.35
CA PHE A 121 -11.63 6.70 -11.45
C PHE A 121 -11.87 5.62 -12.50
N SER A 122 -10.80 5.17 -13.15
CA SER A 122 -10.84 4.07 -14.12
C SER A 122 -10.30 2.79 -13.47
N ILE A 123 -11.06 1.70 -13.57
CA ILE A 123 -10.58 0.37 -13.18
C ILE A 123 -9.94 -0.27 -14.40
N LEU A 124 -8.63 -0.53 -14.31
CA LEU A 124 -7.92 -1.30 -15.33
C LEU A 124 -7.95 -2.79 -14.95
N ILE A 125 -8.71 -3.57 -15.70
CA ILE A 125 -8.76 -5.02 -15.58
C ILE A 125 -7.72 -5.57 -16.55
N ASP A 126 -6.57 -5.98 -16.05
CA ASP A 126 -5.57 -6.70 -16.84
C ASP A 126 -5.89 -8.20 -16.79
N GLU A 127 -6.51 -8.69 -17.85
CA GLU A 127 -6.62 -10.12 -18.12
C GLU A 127 -5.28 -10.54 -18.74
N SER A 128 -4.61 -11.57 -18.20
CA SER A 128 -3.32 -12.02 -18.73
C SER A 128 -3.44 -12.33 -20.22
N ARG A 129 -2.95 -11.44 -21.09
CA ARG A 129 -3.10 -11.56 -22.55
C ARG A 129 -1.75 -11.65 -23.24
N ASP A 130 -1.66 -12.64 -24.12
CA ASP A 130 -0.53 -12.94 -24.98
C ASP A 130 -0.17 -11.78 -25.93
N VAL A 131 1.08 -11.82 -26.40
CA VAL A 131 1.95 -10.81 -27.01
C VAL A 131 1.44 -10.03 -28.25
N SER A 132 0.16 -10.09 -28.60
CA SER A 132 -0.36 -9.38 -29.77
C SER A 132 -0.98 -8.04 -29.40
N THR A 133 -0.45 -6.99 -30.05
CA THR A 133 -1.14 -5.84 -30.67
C THR A 133 -0.84 -4.45 -30.10
N LYS A 134 0.17 -3.77 -30.69
CA LYS A 134 0.49 -2.35 -30.45
C LYS A 134 -0.22 -1.37 -31.39
N GLU A 135 -0.96 -1.85 -32.40
CA GLU A 135 -1.61 -1.00 -33.43
C GLU A 135 -3.12 -0.78 -33.22
N GLN A 136 -3.72 -1.31 -32.15
CA GLN A 136 -5.18 -1.27 -31.92
C GLN A 136 -5.69 -0.15 -30.99
N MET A 137 -4.83 0.79 -30.58
CA MET A 137 -5.22 1.78 -29.55
C MET A 137 -6.44 2.63 -29.95
N ALA A 138 -6.54 3.10 -31.19
CA ALA A 138 -7.71 3.87 -31.63
C ALA A 138 -8.99 3.02 -31.74
N MET A 139 -8.88 1.70 -31.97
CA MET A 139 -10.02 0.78 -32.00
C MET A 139 -10.58 0.46 -30.60
N PHE A 140 -9.77 0.58 -29.55
CA PHE A 140 -10.22 0.32 -28.18
C PHE A 140 -11.04 1.46 -27.57
N TYR A 141 -10.98 2.66 -28.15
CA TYR A 141 -11.72 3.85 -27.69
C TYR A 141 -12.73 4.34 -28.73
N PRO A 142 -13.72 3.52 -29.16
CA PRO A 142 -14.67 3.91 -30.20
C PRO A 142 -15.63 5.04 -29.79
N LYS A 143 -15.68 5.37 -28.50
CA LYS A 143 -16.39 6.56 -27.99
C LYS A 143 -15.58 7.84 -28.14
N ASP A 144 -14.26 7.76 -27.98
CA ASP A 144 -13.34 8.90 -28.09
C ASP A 144 -12.86 9.11 -29.54
N PHE A 145 -12.96 8.06 -30.38
CA PHE A 145 -12.73 8.10 -31.82
C PHE A 145 -13.89 7.42 -32.58
N PRO A 146 -15.02 8.10 -32.79
CA PRO A 146 -16.03 7.63 -33.74
C PRO A 146 -15.43 7.51 -35.15
N PHE A 147 -16.02 6.68 -36.01
CA PHE A 147 -15.47 6.37 -37.35
C PHE A 147 -15.15 7.62 -38.20
N VAL A 148 -15.93 8.68 -38.05
CA VAL A 148 -15.70 9.97 -38.73
C VAL A 148 -14.41 10.63 -38.25
N ASP A 149 -14.12 10.58 -36.95
CA ASP A 149 -12.92 11.18 -36.36
C ASP A 149 -11.66 10.39 -36.72
N LEU A 150 -11.77 9.09 -36.99
CA LEU A 150 -10.65 8.30 -37.53
C LEU A 150 -10.22 8.81 -38.91
N MET A 151 -11.17 9.17 -39.78
CA MET A 151 -10.86 9.74 -41.09
C MET A 151 -10.24 11.15 -40.96
N ILE A 152 -10.69 11.96 -40.00
CA ILE A 152 -10.14 13.29 -39.73
C ILE A 152 -8.75 13.19 -39.09
N LEU A 153 -8.53 12.20 -38.23
CA LEU A 153 -7.25 11.93 -37.59
C LEU A 153 -6.17 11.63 -38.63
N ASP A 154 -6.47 10.81 -39.64
CA ASP A 154 -5.52 10.51 -40.72
C ASP A 154 -5.07 11.80 -41.45
N CYS A 155 -6.00 12.69 -41.80
CA CYS A 155 -5.66 13.98 -42.39
C CYS A 155 -4.90 14.91 -41.43
N GLN A 156 -5.27 14.94 -40.15
CA GLN A 156 -4.57 15.73 -39.14
C GLN A 156 -3.15 15.21 -38.90
N LEU A 157 -2.92 13.90 -38.92
CA LEU A 157 -1.61 13.29 -38.69
C LEU A 157 -0.62 13.67 -39.78
N GLU A 158 -1.02 13.65 -41.05
CA GLU A 158 -0.16 14.08 -42.16
C GLU A 158 0.26 15.54 -42.01
N THR A 159 -0.71 16.41 -41.72
CA THR A 159 -0.47 17.85 -41.52
C THR A 159 0.40 18.10 -40.30
N TYR A 160 0.13 17.38 -39.20
CA TYR A 160 0.90 17.42 -37.96
C TYR A 160 2.36 16.99 -38.18
N ILE A 161 2.60 15.87 -38.88
CA ILE A 161 3.97 15.37 -39.13
C ILE A 161 4.77 16.39 -39.95
N MET A 162 4.15 17.00 -40.97
CA MET A 162 4.81 18.03 -41.75
C MET A 162 5.15 19.27 -40.91
N ASP A 163 4.19 19.74 -40.10
CA ASP A 163 4.36 20.88 -39.21
C ASP A 163 5.41 20.63 -38.12
N MET A 164 5.40 19.47 -37.46
CA MET A 164 6.43 19.09 -36.47
C MET A 164 7.83 19.05 -37.08
N ARG A 165 7.97 18.47 -38.28
CA ARG A 165 9.26 18.35 -38.97
C ARG A 165 9.80 19.68 -39.48
N SER A 166 8.93 20.68 -39.63
CA SER A 166 9.33 22.02 -40.05
C SER A 166 9.96 22.86 -38.93
N SER A 167 9.86 22.42 -37.67
CA SER A 167 10.39 23.13 -36.52
C SER A 167 11.56 22.39 -35.86
N ASP A 168 12.72 23.05 -35.87
CA ASP A 168 13.95 22.58 -35.21
C ASP A 168 13.79 22.36 -33.70
N GLU A 169 12.81 23.01 -33.06
CA GLU A 169 12.53 22.88 -31.63
C GLU A 169 11.88 21.52 -31.32
N PHE A 170 10.95 21.08 -32.17
CA PHE A 170 10.29 19.78 -32.03
C PHE A 170 11.20 18.61 -32.44
N LEU A 171 12.12 18.82 -33.38
CA LEU A 171 13.11 17.80 -33.78
C LEU A 171 14.11 17.43 -32.68
N LYS A 172 14.33 18.31 -31.70
CA LYS A 172 15.29 18.10 -30.61
C LYS A 172 14.70 17.36 -29.41
N LEU A 173 13.39 17.10 -29.41
CA LEU A 173 12.71 16.43 -28.31
C LEU A 173 13.13 14.96 -28.22
N LYS A 174 13.35 14.47 -27.00
CA LYS A 174 13.85 13.11 -26.75
C LYS A 174 12.76 12.15 -26.27
N GLY A 175 11.58 12.67 -25.95
CA GLY A 175 10.51 11.87 -25.37
C GLY A 175 9.11 12.40 -25.65
N ILE A 176 8.15 11.47 -25.59
CA ILE A 176 6.73 11.71 -25.81
C ILE A 176 6.11 12.66 -24.77
N THR A 177 6.64 12.66 -23.54
CA THR A 177 6.23 13.60 -22.47
C THR A 177 6.66 15.05 -22.75
N GLU A 178 7.86 15.24 -23.32
CA GLU A 178 8.33 16.58 -23.72
C GLU A 178 7.50 17.08 -24.91
N LEU A 179 7.19 16.20 -25.86
CA LEU A 179 6.29 16.48 -26.97
C LEU A 179 4.92 16.95 -26.50
N ALA A 180 4.28 16.26 -25.56
CA ALA A 180 2.97 16.65 -25.03
C ALA A 180 3.00 18.03 -24.36
N LYS A 181 4.06 18.34 -23.61
CA LYS A 181 4.23 19.67 -23.00
C LYS A 181 4.40 20.77 -24.05
N MET A 182 5.19 20.50 -25.08
CA MET A 182 5.42 21.45 -26.17
C MET A 182 4.18 21.65 -27.05
N MET A 183 3.35 20.62 -27.24
CA MET A 183 2.09 20.77 -27.94
C MET A 183 1.18 21.79 -27.26
N VAL A 184 1.05 21.75 -25.93
CA VAL A 184 0.25 22.73 -25.17
C VAL A 184 0.92 24.11 -25.17
N ALA A 185 2.24 24.17 -24.96
CA ALA A 185 2.97 25.44 -24.90
C ALA A 185 2.84 26.26 -26.19
N HIS A 186 2.82 25.59 -27.34
CA HIS A 186 2.66 26.22 -28.65
C HIS A 186 1.22 26.22 -29.18
N LYS A 187 0.23 25.90 -28.34
CA LYS A 187 -1.20 25.80 -28.70
C LYS A 187 -1.49 24.86 -29.87
N LYS A 188 -0.62 23.88 -30.10
CA LYS A 188 -0.79 22.87 -31.15
C LYS A 188 -1.79 21.79 -30.76
N ASP A 189 -2.10 21.66 -29.49
CA ASP A 189 -3.24 20.89 -28.96
C ASP A 189 -4.59 21.41 -29.45
N GLU A 190 -4.75 22.73 -29.64
CA GLU A 190 -5.95 23.32 -30.25
C GLU A 190 -6.02 23.10 -31.77
N VAL A 191 -4.85 23.08 -32.45
CA VAL A 191 -4.75 22.91 -33.91
C VAL A 191 -4.90 21.44 -34.33
N PHE A 192 -4.35 20.52 -33.54
CA PHE A 192 -4.36 19.09 -33.77
C PHE A 192 -5.02 18.33 -32.60
N PRO A 193 -6.30 18.58 -32.31
CA PRO A 193 -6.98 18.03 -31.13
C PRO A 193 -7.01 16.50 -31.10
N LEU A 194 -7.17 15.84 -32.25
CA LEU A 194 -7.22 14.37 -32.30
C LEU A 194 -5.84 13.75 -32.10
N VAL A 195 -4.79 14.39 -32.61
CA VAL A 195 -3.39 13.97 -32.41
C VAL A 195 -2.99 14.15 -30.95
N TYR A 196 -3.38 15.27 -30.34
CA TYR A 196 -3.15 15.51 -28.92
C TYR A 196 -3.92 14.52 -28.03
N LEU A 197 -5.17 14.20 -28.39
CA LEU A 197 -5.96 13.17 -27.70
C LEU A 197 -5.26 11.79 -27.76
N LEU A 198 -4.79 11.39 -28.94
CA LEU A 198 -4.03 10.14 -29.11
C LEU A 198 -2.75 10.14 -28.26
N LEU A 199 -2.01 11.25 -28.26
CA LEU A 199 -0.80 11.44 -27.47
C LEU A 199 -1.09 11.31 -25.96
N THR A 200 -2.18 11.90 -25.48
CA THR A 200 -2.62 11.81 -24.08
C THR A 200 -3.02 10.38 -23.72
N LEU A 201 -3.73 9.65 -24.59
CA LEU A 201 -4.07 8.25 -24.35
C LEU A 201 -2.83 7.35 -24.28
N VAL A 202 -1.83 7.57 -25.14
CA VAL A 202 -0.55 6.85 -25.08
C VAL A 202 0.17 7.14 -23.76
N LEU A 203 0.17 8.39 -23.28
CA LEU A 203 0.76 8.75 -21.99
C LEU A 203 0.02 8.11 -20.81
N ILE A 204 -1.30 8.11 -20.82
CA ILE A 204 -2.12 7.43 -19.81
C ILE A 204 -1.82 5.93 -19.82
N LEU A 205 -1.74 5.31 -21.01
CA LEU A 205 -1.43 3.90 -21.13
C LEU A 205 -0.01 3.59 -20.65
N LEU A 206 0.99 4.42 -20.96
CA LEU A 206 2.37 4.24 -20.48
C LEU A 206 2.45 4.29 -18.93
N VAL A 207 1.71 5.20 -18.31
CA VAL A 207 1.61 5.29 -16.84
C VAL A 207 0.87 4.07 -16.28
N ALA A 208 -0.21 3.66 -16.93
CA ALA A 208 -0.98 2.47 -16.57
C ALA A 208 -0.13 1.20 -16.66
N THR A 209 0.57 0.97 -17.78
CA THR A 209 1.43 -0.21 -17.98
C THR A 209 2.58 -0.23 -16.97
N ALA A 210 3.23 0.91 -16.72
CA ALA A 210 4.29 0.98 -15.71
C ALA A 210 3.75 0.71 -14.28
N THR A 211 2.52 1.14 -13.99
CA THR A 211 1.87 0.88 -12.70
C THR A 211 1.49 -0.59 -12.55
N VAL A 212 0.93 -1.19 -13.59
CA VAL A 212 0.59 -2.61 -13.65
C VAL A 212 1.86 -3.47 -13.52
N GLU A 213 2.91 -3.18 -14.28
CA GLU A 213 4.20 -3.88 -14.20
C GLU A 213 4.85 -3.74 -12.81
N ARG A 214 4.73 -2.57 -12.17
CA ARG A 214 5.21 -2.36 -10.79
C ARG A 214 4.44 -3.24 -9.81
N SER A 215 3.11 -3.33 -9.94
CA SER A 215 2.26 -4.20 -9.13
C SER A 215 2.57 -5.69 -9.36
N PHE A 216 2.82 -6.11 -10.60
CA PHE A 216 3.23 -7.49 -10.90
C PHE A 216 4.65 -7.81 -10.41
N SER A 217 5.57 -6.85 -10.48
CA SER A 217 6.91 -6.99 -9.92
C SER A 217 6.86 -7.12 -8.40
N ALA A 218 6.09 -6.25 -7.73
CA ALA A 218 5.79 -6.34 -6.30
C ALA A 218 5.21 -7.71 -5.93
N MET A 219 4.20 -8.16 -6.68
CA MET A 219 3.57 -9.48 -6.55
C MET A 219 4.60 -10.59 -6.65
N ASN A 220 5.47 -10.58 -7.67
CA ASN A 220 6.48 -11.61 -7.86
C ASN A 220 7.54 -11.59 -6.75
N ILE A 221 7.96 -10.42 -6.28
CA ILE A 221 8.89 -10.28 -5.14
C ILE A 221 8.26 -10.87 -3.88
N ILE A 222 7.01 -10.51 -3.59
CA ILE A 222 6.25 -11.02 -2.43
C ILE A 222 6.04 -12.53 -2.56
N LYS A 223 5.53 -13.05 -3.68
CA LYS A 223 5.38 -14.50 -3.91
C LYS A 223 6.70 -15.26 -3.72
N THR A 224 7.80 -14.69 -4.21
CA THR A 224 9.13 -15.29 -4.09
C THR A 224 9.62 -15.31 -2.64
N ARG A 225 9.37 -14.24 -1.88
CA ARG A 225 9.74 -14.14 -0.46
C ARG A 225 8.83 -14.95 0.47
N LEU A 226 7.58 -15.21 0.06
CA LEU A 226 6.53 -15.82 0.89
C LEU A 226 6.20 -17.28 0.54
N ARG A 227 7.04 -17.97 -0.25
CA ARG A 227 6.82 -19.31 -0.84
C ARG A 227 5.83 -20.22 -0.07
N ASN A 228 4.64 -20.38 -0.65
CA ASN A 228 3.72 -21.52 -0.56
C ASN A 228 3.09 -21.92 0.80
N ARG A 229 2.95 -21.02 1.79
CA ARG A 229 2.12 -21.30 2.99
C ARG A 229 1.06 -20.24 3.31
N MET A 230 0.89 -19.25 2.45
CA MET A 230 0.01 -18.11 2.66
C MET A 230 -1.31 -18.30 1.89
N GLY A 231 -2.45 -18.13 2.57
CA GLY A 231 -3.75 -18.11 1.90
C GLY A 231 -3.95 -16.84 1.07
N ASP A 232 -4.75 -16.90 0.01
CA ASP A 232 -4.90 -15.83 -0.98
C ASP A 232 -5.29 -14.48 -0.37
N GLN A 233 -6.22 -14.47 0.60
CA GLN A 233 -6.62 -13.24 1.29
C GLN A 233 -5.45 -12.59 2.03
N TRP A 234 -4.66 -13.40 2.76
CA TRP A 234 -3.50 -12.92 3.50
C TRP A 234 -2.44 -12.37 2.54
N MET A 235 -2.28 -12.98 1.36
CA MET A 235 -1.40 -12.46 0.34
C MET A 235 -1.85 -11.11 -0.22
N ASN A 236 -3.13 -10.96 -0.54
CA ASN A 236 -3.71 -9.71 -1.05
C ASN A 236 -3.57 -8.58 -0.03
N ASP A 237 -3.84 -8.87 1.24
CA ASP A 237 -3.64 -7.97 2.36
C ASP A 237 -2.17 -7.47 2.41
N ASN A 238 -1.19 -8.37 2.24
CA ASN A 238 0.23 -7.97 2.22
C ASN A 238 0.58 -7.08 1.01
N LEU A 239 -0.03 -7.30 -0.15
CA LEU A 239 0.27 -6.56 -1.37
C LEU A 239 -0.18 -5.11 -1.29
N VAL A 240 -1.36 -4.84 -0.73
CA VAL A 240 -1.91 -3.49 -0.62
C VAL A 240 -0.94 -2.58 0.13
N VAL A 241 -0.45 -3.02 1.29
CA VAL A 241 0.47 -2.22 2.11
C VAL A 241 1.85 -2.09 1.47
N TYR A 242 2.31 -3.10 0.74
CA TYR A 242 3.60 -3.03 0.05
C TYR A 242 3.59 -2.05 -1.13
N ILE A 243 2.51 -2.07 -1.92
CA ILE A 243 2.32 -1.16 -3.07
C ILE A 243 2.11 0.26 -2.56
N GLU A 244 1.23 0.43 -1.58
CA GLU A 244 0.81 1.72 -1.03
C GLU A 244 1.56 2.08 0.26
N LYS A 245 2.85 1.72 0.30
CA LYS A 245 3.68 1.91 1.49
C LYS A 245 3.78 3.36 1.94
N ASP A 246 3.78 4.31 1.00
CA ASP A 246 3.90 5.74 1.28
C ASP A 246 2.63 6.27 1.99
N ILE A 247 1.45 5.75 1.59
CA ILE A 247 0.18 6.02 2.28
C ILE A 247 0.18 5.35 3.65
N SER A 248 0.62 4.09 3.72
CA SER A 248 0.65 3.32 4.97
C SER A 248 1.58 3.92 6.04
N ASP A 249 2.68 4.55 5.62
CA ASP A 249 3.65 5.24 6.50
C ASP A 249 3.04 6.51 7.13
N GLY A 250 2.01 7.09 6.51
CA GLY A 250 1.28 8.26 7.03
C GLY A 250 0.21 7.93 8.07
N ILE A 251 -0.15 6.66 8.25
CA ILE A 251 -1.21 6.24 9.17
C ILE A 251 -0.63 6.07 10.58
N ASP A 252 -1.23 6.72 11.58
CA ASP A 252 -0.78 6.59 12.97
C ASP A 252 -1.08 5.20 13.56
N ASN A 253 -0.18 4.71 14.41
CA ASN A 253 -0.37 3.43 15.11
C ASN A 253 -1.63 3.44 15.97
N GLU A 254 -2.01 4.58 16.55
CA GLU A 254 -3.20 4.68 17.37
C GLU A 254 -4.46 4.33 16.58
N THR A 255 -4.57 4.79 15.34
CA THR A 255 -5.71 4.49 14.46
C THR A 255 -5.84 2.98 14.22
N ILE A 256 -4.71 2.31 13.96
CA ILE A 256 -4.66 0.86 13.71
C ILE A 256 -5.03 0.09 14.98
N MET A 257 -4.46 0.48 16.12
CA MET A 257 -4.77 -0.15 17.41
C MET A 257 -6.25 0.00 17.77
N GLN A 258 -6.83 1.18 17.54
CA GLN A 258 -8.25 1.43 17.76
C GLN A 258 -9.13 0.62 16.81
N HIS A 259 -8.74 0.47 15.55
CA HIS A 259 -9.46 -0.39 14.60
C HIS A 259 -9.43 -1.84 15.06
N PHE A 260 -8.23 -2.37 15.35
CA PHE A 260 -8.03 -3.73 15.83
C PHE A 260 -8.87 -4.04 17.07
N GLN A 261 -8.92 -3.13 18.05
CA GLN A 261 -9.72 -3.30 19.26
C GLN A 261 -11.23 -3.31 19.02
N LYS A 262 -11.71 -2.68 17.94
CA LYS A 262 -13.13 -2.68 17.54
C LYS A 262 -13.51 -3.93 16.74
N MET A 263 -12.54 -4.69 16.24
CA MET A 263 -12.82 -5.95 15.53
C MET A 263 -13.49 -6.91 16.50
N LYS A 264 -14.56 -7.59 16.04
CA LYS A 264 -15.24 -8.58 16.87
C LYS A 264 -14.27 -9.73 17.18
N PRO A 265 -14.25 -10.25 18.42
CA PRO A 265 -13.49 -11.46 18.71
C PRO A 265 -13.99 -12.58 17.79
N ARG A 266 -13.08 -13.24 17.08
CA ARG A 266 -13.38 -14.45 16.34
C ARG A 266 -13.93 -15.47 17.35
N GLN A 267 -15.15 -15.97 17.12
CA GLN A 267 -15.76 -16.97 18.01
C GLN A 267 -14.80 -18.15 18.15
N GLY A 268 -14.30 -18.41 19.37
CA GLY A 268 -13.57 -19.63 19.68
C GLY A 268 -12.26 -19.53 20.47
N GLN A 269 -11.82 -18.37 20.97
CA GLN A 269 -10.62 -18.30 21.84
C GLN A 269 -10.76 -17.25 22.93
N LEU A 270 -11.30 -17.66 24.09
CA LEU A 270 -11.07 -17.07 25.41
C LEU A 270 -10.77 -18.19 26.39
#